data_AF-A0A2V9SYZ4-F1
#
_entry.id   AF-A0A2V9SYZ4-F1
#
_cell.length_a   1.000
_cell.length_b   1.000
_cell.length_c   1.000
_cell.angle_alpha   90.00
_cell.angle_beta   90.00
_cell.angle_gamma   90.00
#
_symmetry.space_group_name_H-M   'P 1'
#
loop_
_entity.id
_entity.type
_entity.pdbx_description
1 polymer ?
#
loop_
_entity_poly.entity_id
_entity_poly.type
_entity_poly.pdbx_seq_one_letter_code
_entity_poly.pdbx_strand_id
1 'polypeptide(L)'
;MAKRARKMDVWSTGTGKLKYVDVRAGPAEQGASARTGHWLPALLRRRLVKALIVANLVALMLLSLRETGWLQSLELSAYDTLVTFFAGSQQSDRVVLVVTTEADINRFGYPIRDKDLAAVLARVFAGGPNAVGVDLYRDLPMPPGNEELQAIQRAHDNLYWVFKLPDAGNIGIPPPPVLRDTGREVLADHVTDAGGVMRRALLLAADERTDRNWRTMGVSLAERYTGHRLRPMDNDLALGQGRIPLVDQPYGPY
;
A
#
# COMPACT_ATOMS: atom_id res chain seq x y z
N MET A 1 49.17 -93.60 18.52
CA MET A 1 50.36 -94.34 18.00
C MET A 1 51.54 -93.38 17.96
N ALA A 2 52.74 -93.84 18.33
CA ALA A 2 53.95 -93.02 18.29
C ALA A 2 54.65 -93.10 16.92
N LYS A 3 55.31 -92.02 16.50
CA LYS A 3 56.50 -92.12 15.66
C LYS A 3 57.46 -90.96 15.94
N ARG A 4 58.70 -91.30 16.29
CA ARG A 4 59.83 -90.37 16.46
C ARG A 4 60.18 -89.72 15.12
N ALA A 5 60.50 -88.43 15.15
CA ALA A 5 61.43 -87.81 14.20
C ALA A 5 62.71 -87.40 14.94
N ARG A 6 63.82 -87.28 14.22
CA ARG A 6 65.20 -87.36 14.73
C ARG A 6 65.82 -85.96 14.87
N LYS A 7 66.60 -85.72 15.94
CA LYS A 7 67.48 -84.55 16.07
C LYS A 7 68.48 -84.45 14.92
N MET A 8 68.83 -83.22 14.54
CA MET A 8 70.21 -82.80 14.34
C MET A 8 70.43 -81.44 15.03
N ASP A 9 71.61 -81.25 15.61
CA ASP A 9 71.94 -80.17 16.54
C ASP A 9 72.73 -79.03 15.87
N VAL A 10 72.91 -77.92 16.61
CA VAL A 10 74.02 -76.90 16.63
C VAL A 10 73.39 -75.59 17.18
N TRP A 11 73.49 -75.26 18.49
CA TRP A 11 74.60 -74.54 19.17
C TRP A 11 75.04 -73.27 18.41
N SER A 12 75.18 -72.07 18.95
CA SER A 12 75.13 -71.49 20.30
C SER A 12 74.84 -69.97 20.13
N THR A 13 74.50 -69.09 21.09
CA THR A 13 74.66 -69.06 22.56
C THR A 13 73.55 -68.20 23.20
N GLY A 14 73.57 -68.04 24.52
CA GLY A 14 72.78 -67.06 25.29
C GLY A 14 73.26 -65.60 25.16
N THR A 15 72.64 -64.63 25.84
CA THR A 15 71.83 -64.67 27.08
C THR A 15 70.60 -63.76 26.95
N GLY A 16 69.48 -63.91 27.68
CA GLY A 16 69.18 -64.77 28.81
C GLY A 16 68.55 -63.97 29.96
N LYS A 17 67.21 -63.76 29.93
CA LYS A 17 66.31 -63.54 31.08
C LYS A 17 64.87 -63.27 30.63
N LEU A 18 64.01 -64.28 30.73
CA LEU A 18 62.58 -64.08 30.97
C LEU A 18 62.35 -64.07 32.48
N LYS A 19 61.60 -63.10 33.00
CA LYS A 19 61.02 -63.12 34.34
C LYS A 19 59.55 -62.75 34.25
N TYR A 20 58.73 -63.52 34.97
CA TYR A 20 57.28 -63.39 35.04
C TYR A 20 56.88 -62.84 36.43
N VAL A 21 55.60 -62.49 36.57
CA VAL A 21 54.79 -62.37 37.81
C VAL A 21 54.45 -60.94 38.35
N ASP A 22 53.14 -60.67 38.26
CA ASP A 22 52.17 -59.92 39.09
C ASP A 22 52.17 -58.40 39.43
N VAL A 23 51.14 -57.76 38.88
CA VAL A 23 49.96 -57.19 39.58
C VAL A 23 50.17 -56.36 40.85
N ARG A 24 49.98 -55.03 40.72
CA ARG A 24 49.00 -54.24 41.52
C ARG A 24 48.83 -52.78 41.01
N ALA A 25 47.56 -52.42 40.78
CA ALA A 25 46.92 -51.08 40.90
C ALA A 25 47.49 -49.81 40.21
N GLY A 26 46.64 -49.18 39.37
CA GLY A 26 46.62 -47.72 39.14
C GLY A 26 46.86 -47.24 37.69
N PRO A 27 46.39 -46.03 37.30
CA PRO A 27 44.97 -45.63 37.36
C PRO A 27 44.46 -44.94 36.07
N ALA A 28 43.13 -44.79 36.01
CA ALA A 28 42.36 -43.73 35.31
C ALA A 28 42.52 -43.50 33.79
N GLU A 29 41.36 -43.46 33.14
CA GLU A 29 41.13 -43.06 31.74
C GLU A 29 41.74 -41.69 31.41
N GLN A 30 42.44 -41.59 30.28
CA GLN A 30 42.72 -40.29 29.64
C GLN A 30 41.63 -40.02 28.59
N GLY A 31 40.70 -39.15 28.96
CA GLY A 31 39.54 -38.82 28.14
C GLY A 31 39.89 -38.21 26.78
N ALA A 32 39.14 -38.59 25.74
CA ALA A 32 39.23 -37.98 24.43
C ALA A 32 38.78 -36.52 24.48
N SER A 33 39.74 -35.59 24.50
CA SER A 33 39.46 -34.15 24.43
C SER A 33 38.79 -33.81 23.10
N ALA A 34 37.54 -33.36 23.16
CA ALA A 34 36.78 -32.95 21.99
C ALA A 34 37.44 -31.71 21.33
N ARG A 35 37.85 -31.83 20.07
CA ARG A 35 38.32 -30.69 19.25
C ARG A 35 37.15 -29.78 18.84
N THR A 36 36.65 -29.00 19.78
CA THR A 36 35.59 -28.01 19.56
C THR A 36 36.13 -26.58 19.71
N GLY A 37 36.18 -25.80 18.62
CA GLY A 37 36.31 -24.33 18.72
C GLY A 37 37.07 -23.58 17.61
N HIS A 38 38.07 -24.16 16.95
CA HIS A 38 39.00 -23.35 16.14
C HIS A 38 38.58 -23.04 14.69
N TRP A 39 37.52 -23.67 14.17
CA TRP A 39 37.12 -23.50 12.76
C TRP A 39 36.32 -22.21 12.50
N LEU A 40 35.53 -21.72 13.47
CA LEU A 40 34.76 -20.46 13.33
C LEU A 40 35.66 -19.26 12.96
N PRO A 41 36.74 -18.92 13.70
CA PRO A 41 37.59 -17.77 13.37
C PRO A 41 38.37 -17.94 12.06
N ALA A 42 38.56 -19.18 11.57
CA ALA A 42 39.14 -19.44 10.25
C ALA A 42 38.11 -19.25 9.13
N LEU A 43 36.84 -19.65 9.36
CA LEU A 43 35.72 -19.43 8.44
C LEU A 43 35.41 -17.93 8.31
N LEU A 44 35.36 -17.20 9.43
CA LEU A 44 35.14 -15.74 9.50
C LEU A 44 36.26 -14.90 8.81
N ARG A 45 37.44 -15.48 8.54
CA ARG A 45 38.48 -14.81 7.75
C ARG A 45 38.22 -14.86 6.24
N ARG A 46 37.34 -15.74 5.75
CA ARG A 46 37.03 -15.83 4.32
C ARG A 46 36.31 -14.57 3.85
N ARG A 47 36.77 -13.96 2.75
CA ARG A 47 36.20 -12.73 2.18
C ARG A 47 34.69 -12.86 1.91
N LEU A 48 34.24 -14.03 1.42
CA LEU A 48 32.83 -14.34 1.19
C LEU A 48 31.98 -14.31 2.48
N VAL A 49 32.48 -14.87 3.58
CA VAL A 49 31.76 -14.89 4.86
C VAL A 49 31.60 -13.47 5.42
N LYS A 50 32.64 -12.63 5.30
CA LYS A 50 32.56 -11.22 5.65
C LYS A 50 31.55 -10.45 4.78
N ALA A 51 31.56 -10.69 3.46
CA ALA A 51 30.61 -10.06 2.54
C ALA A 51 29.16 -10.45 2.87
N LEU A 52 28.89 -11.73 3.17
CA LEU A 52 27.58 -12.20 3.61
C LEU A 52 27.15 -11.55 4.94
N ILE A 53 28.04 -11.45 5.93
CA ILE A 53 27.74 -10.78 7.20
C ILE A 53 27.38 -9.31 6.97
N VAL A 54 28.18 -8.57 6.20
CA VAL A 54 27.91 -7.15 5.90
C VAL A 54 26.59 -6.99 5.14
N ALA A 55 26.32 -7.81 4.13
CA ALA A 55 25.07 -7.76 3.39
C ALA A 55 23.83 -8.00 4.29
N ASN A 56 23.89 -8.97 5.20
CA ASN A 56 22.81 -9.23 6.15
C ASN A 56 22.66 -8.10 7.18
N LEU A 57 23.76 -7.54 7.70
CA LEU A 57 23.70 -6.41 8.64
C LEU A 57 23.10 -5.16 7.99
N VAL A 58 23.49 -4.84 6.75
CA VAL A 58 22.91 -3.72 5.99
C VAL A 58 21.42 -3.96 5.73
N ALA A 59 21.02 -5.17 5.33
CA ALA A 59 19.62 -5.51 5.14
C ALA A 59 18.79 -5.37 6.44
N LEU A 60 19.28 -5.89 7.57
CA LEU A 60 18.62 -5.76 8.88
C LEU A 60 18.50 -4.31 9.35
N MET A 61 19.54 -3.49 9.11
CA MET A 61 19.53 -2.05 9.40
C MET A 61 18.49 -1.30 8.56
N LEU A 62 18.45 -1.56 7.24
CA LEU A 62 17.49 -0.94 6.33
C LEU A 62 16.04 -1.34 6.66
N LEU A 63 15.80 -2.63 6.95
CA LEU A 63 14.49 -3.10 7.40
C LEU A 63 14.07 -2.39 8.70
N SER A 64 14.97 -2.28 9.67
CA SER A 64 14.68 -1.60 10.94
C SER A 64 14.38 -0.10 10.75
N LEU A 65 15.10 0.60 9.87
CA LEU A 65 14.84 2.00 9.50
C LEU A 65 13.52 2.18 8.74
N ARG A 66 13.14 1.20 7.91
CA ARG A 66 11.86 1.18 7.20
C ARG A 66 10.69 0.97 8.14
N GLU A 67 10.72 -0.08 8.97
CA GLU A 67 9.63 -0.39 9.92
C GLU A 67 9.44 0.71 10.99
N THR A 68 10.49 1.49 11.29
CA THR A 68 10.39 2.65 12.19
C THR A 68 10.04 3.97 11.48
N GLY A 69 9.80 3.95 10.16
CA GLY A 69 9.35 5.11 9.39
C GLY A 69 10.44 6.15 9.07
N TRP A 70 11.70 5.93 9.46
CA TRP A 70 12.80 6.88 9.21
C TRP A 70 13.07 7.13 7.73
N LEU A 71 12.71 6.18 6.86
CA LEU A 71 12.84 6.30 5.41
C LEU A 71 11.56 6.83 4.72
N GLN A 72 10.44 6.97 5.45
CA GLN A 72 9.11 7.29 4.88
C GLN A 72 9.12 8.50 3.96
N SER A 73 9.68 9.63 4.41
CA SER A 73 9.69 10.87 3.63
C SER A 73 10.50 10.74 2.32
N LEU A 74 11.54 9.92 2.32
CA LEU A 74 12.35 9.65 1.13
C LEU A 74 11.65 8.67 0.19
N GLU A 75 11.05 7.60 0.72
CA GLU A 75 10.28 6.61 -0.05
C GLU A 75 9.06 7.27 -0.73
N LEU A 76 8.29 8.08 -0.01
CA LEU A 76 7.15 8.82 -0.55
C LEU A 76 7.58 9.86 -1.59
N SER A 77 8.68 10.59 -1.37
CA SER A 77 9.19 11.56 -2.36
C SER A 77 9.68 10.87 -3.64
N ALA A 78 10.33 9.70 -3.53
CA ALA A 78 10.73 8.89 -4.67
C ALA A 78 9.50 8.34 -5.42
N TYR A 79 8.48 7.87 -4.70
CA TYR A 79 7.20 7.43 -5.26
C TYR A 79 6.50 8.56 -6.03
N ASP A 80 6.32 9.74 -5.43
CA ASP A 80 5.66 10.89 -6.05
C ASP A 80 6.38 11.33 -7.35
N THR A 81 7.72 11.29 -7.33
CA THR A 81 8.56 11.57 -8.51
C THR A 81 8.34 10.53 -9.61
N LEU A 82 8.33 9.23 -9.27
CA LEU A 82 8.12 8.15 -10.23
C LEU A 82 6.70 8.16 -10.80
N VAL A 83 5.67 8.38 -9.98
CA VAL A 83 4.27 8.50 -10.43
C VAL A 83 4.13 9.66 -11.40
N THR A 84 4.68 10.84 -11.07
CA THR A 84 4.64 12.01 -11.95
C THR A 84 5.40 11.76 -13.27
N PHE A 85 6.53 11.06 -13.21
CA PHE A 85 7.32 10.68 -14.39
C PHE A 85 6.57 9.70 -15.30
N PHE A 86 5.87 8.70 -14.74
CA PHE A 86 5.13 7.69 -15.50
C PHE A 86 3.73 8.14 -15.94
N ALA A 87 3.12 9.15 -15.31
CA ALA A 87 1.82 9.69 -15.70
C ALA A 87 1.80 10.26 -17.14
N GLY A 88 2.96 10.73 -17.63
CA GLY A 88 3.10 11.31 -18.96
C GLY A 88 2.37 12.65 -19.11
N SER A 89 2.28 13.14 -20.34
CA SER A 89 1.68 14.44 -20.68
C SER A 89 0.42 14.32 -21.56
N GLN A 90 -0.15 13.11 -21.69
CA GLN A 90 -1.29 12.89 -22.57
C GLN A 90 -2.58 13.48 -21.97
N GLN A 91 -3.00 14.62 -22.53
CA GLN A 91 -4.31 15.19 -22.22
C GLN A 91 -5.42 14.24 -22.70
N SER A 92 -6.49 14.14 -21.92
CA SER A 92 -7.63 13.27 -22.23
C SER A 92 -8.72 14.07 -22.94
N ASP A 93 -8.95 13.78 -24.23
CA ASP A 93 -10.03 14.38 -25.02
C ASP A 93 -11.46 14.00 -24.54
N ARG A 94 -11.57 13.23 -23.45
CA ARG A 94 -12.82 12.71 -22.89
C ARG A 94 -13.32 13.47 -21.65
N VAL A 95 -12.47 14.31 -21.05
CA VAL A 95 -12.77 14.98 -19.77
C VAL A 95 -12.53 16.48 -19.91
N VAL A 96 -13.57 17.27 -19.70
CA VAL A 96 -13.48 18.74 -19.67
C VAL A 96 -13.55 19.18 -18.21
N LEU A 97 -12.50 19.87 -17.74
CA LEU A 97 -12.48 20.48 -16.41
C LEU A 97 -12.89 21.94 -16.51
N VAL A 98 -13.97 22.32 -15.82
CA VAL A 98 -14.39 23.72 -15.67
C VAL A 98 -13.94 24.20 -14.30
N VAL A 99 -12.92 25.05 -14.26
CA VAL A 99 -12.36 25.61 -13.02
C VAL A 99 -12.91 27.01 -12.73
N THR A 100 -12.97 27.37 -11.45
CA THR A 100 -13.16 28.76 -11.02
C THR A 100 -11.79 29.33 -10.68
N THR A 101 -11.42 30.47 -11.28
CA THR A 101 -10.14 31.15 -10.99
C THR A 101 -10.31 32.28 -9.97
N GLU A 102 -9.20 32.79 -9.43
CA GLU A 102 -9.20 34.01 -8.62
C GLU A 102 -9.82 35.21 -9.35
N ALA A 103 -9.66 35.31 -10.67
CA ALA A 103 -10.29 36.38 -11.45
C ALA A 103 -11.83 36.22 -11.49
N ASP A 104 -12.33 34.98 -11.51
CA ASP A 104 -13.77 34.69 -11.45
C ASP A 104 -14.32 34.96 -10.05
N ILE A 105 -13.61 34.57 -8.99
CA ILE A 105 -13.97 34.88 -7.59
C ILE A 105 -14.09 36.40 -7.38
N ASN A 106 -13.11 37.17 -7.83
CA ASN A 106 -13.15 38.64 -7.74
C ASN A 106 -14.28 39.27 -8.56
N ARG A 107 -14.73 38.62 -9.64
CA ARG A 107 -15.78 39.13 -10.54
C ARG A 107 -17.21 38.75 -10.12
N PHE A 108 -17.40 37.53 -9.65
CA PHE A 108 -18.73 36.96 -9.35
C PHE A 108 -19.01 36.86 -7.85
N GLY A 109 -17.98 36.99 -7.01
CA GLY A 109 -18.03 36.75 -5.57
C GLY A 109 -17.90 35.26 -5.22
N TYR A 110 -17.59 34.99 -3.95
CA TYR A 110 -17.59 33.65 -3.39
C TYR A 110 -18.47 33.59 -2.12
N PRO A 111 -19.36 32.60 -1.98
CA PRO A 111 -19.72 31.58 -2.97
C PRO A 111 -20.43 32.17 -4.20
N ILE A 112 -20.23 31.56 -5.38
CA ILE A 112 -20.93 31.95 -6.62
C ILE A 112 -22.45 31.88 -6.45
N ARG A 113 -23.18 32.86 -7.01
CA ARG A 113 -24.65 32.92 -6.96
C ARG A 113 -25.30 31.89 -7.88
N ASP A 114 -26.48 31.41 -7.49
CA ASP A 114 -27.15 30.30 -8.15
C ASP A 114 -27.50 30.62 -9.62
N LYS A 115 -27.85 31.87 -9.95
CA LYS A 115 -28.07 32.29 -11.36
C LYS A 115 -26.84 32.15 -12.25
N ASP A 116 -25.66 32.43 -11.69
CA ASP A 116 -24.41 32.45 -12.43
C ASP A 116 -23.90 31.01 -12.59
N LEU A 117 -24.06 30.18 -11.56
CA LEU A 117 -23.83 28.73 -11.59
C LEU A 117 -24.80 28.00 -12.54
N ALA A 118 -26.08 28.35 -12.54
CA ALA A 118 -27.08 27.81 -13.46
C ALA A 118 -26.72 28.14 -14.92
N ALA A 119 -26.27 29.37 -15.20
CA ALA A 119 -25.82 29.76 -16.53
C ALA A 119 -24.57 28.98 -17.01
N VAL A 120 -23.64 28.64 -16.09
CA VAL A 120 -22.50 27.76 -16.40
C VAL A 120 -22.98 26.34 -16.69
N LEU A 121 -23.82 25.75 -15.83
CA LEU A 121 -24.33 24.39 -16.02
C LEU A 121 -25.16 24.25 -17.30
N ALA A 122 -25.99 25.23 -17.63
CA ALA A 122 -26.75 25.25 -18.88
C ALA A 122 -25.84 25.20 -20.12
N ARG A 123 -24.69 25.89 -20.09
CA ARG A 123 -23.68 25.82 -21.17
C ARG A 123 -22.96 24.49 -21.20
N VAL A 124 -22.64 23.90 -20.04
CA VAL A 124 -22.05 22.55 -19.95
C VAL A 124 -23.01 21.52 -20.55
N PHE A 125 -24.29 21.54 -20.18
CA PHE A 125 -25.30 20.61 -20.71
C PHE A 125 -25.62 20.82 -22.19
N ALA A 126 -25.52 22.05 -22.71
CA ALA A 126 -25.63 22.32 -24.15
C ALA A 126 -24.53 21.62 -24.98
N GLY A 127 -23.41 21.22 -24.37
CA GLY A 127 -22.37 20.41 -25.00
C GLY A 127 -22.68 18.90 -25.08
N GLY A 128 -23.83 18.43 -24.57
CA GLY A 128 -24.21 17.01 -24.56
C GLY A 128 -23.28 16.07 -23.78
N PRO A 129 -22.82 16.41 -22.56
CA PRO A 129 -21.91 15.57 -21.78
C PRO A 129 -22.57 14.25 -21.37
N ASN A 130 -21.79 13.16 -21.33
CA ASN A 130 -22.28 11.86 -20.84
C ASN A 130 -22.60 11.91 -19.32
N ALA A 131 -21.70 12.50 -18.53
CA ALA A 131 -21.87 12.74 -17.10
C ALA A 131 -21.28 14.10 -16.70
N VAL A 132 -21.85 14.73 -15.67
CA VAL A 132 -21.37 16.00 -15.10
C VAL A 132 -21.24 15.85 -13.60
N GLY A 133 -20.05 16.12 -13.05
CA GLY A 133 -19.81 16.20 -11.61
C GLY A 133 -19.60 17.65 -11.18
N VAL A 134 -20.25 18.07 -10.10
CA VAL A 134 -20.10 19.41 -9.52
C VAL A 134 -19.44 19.31 -8.15
N ASP A 135 -18.14 19.61 -8.12
CA ASP A 135 -17.33 19.68 -6.90
C ASP A 135 -17.41 21.06 -6.26
N LEU A 136 -18.59 21.36 -5.70
CA LEU A 136 -18.89 22.60 -5.01
C LEU A 136 -19.92 22.34 -3.91
N TYR A 137 -19.53 22.44 -2.64
CA TYR A 137 -20.46 22.31 -1.53
C TYR A 137 -21.58 23.37 -1.63
N ARG A 138 -22.84 22.91 -1.57
CA ARG A 138 -24.02 23.75 -1.80
C ARG A 138 -25.26 23.19 -1.10
N ASP A 139 -25.22 23.20 0.23
CA ASP A 139 -26.34 22.83 1.11
C ASP A 139 -27.43 23.92 1.17
N LEU A 140 -27.02 25.19 1.09
CA LEU A 140 -27.89 26.38 1.15
C LEU A 140 -27.98 27.09 -0.22
N PRO A 141 -29.14 27.71 -0.56
CA PRO A 141 -29.27 28.52 -1.77
C PRO A 141 -28.48 29.83 -1.67
N MET A 142 -27.92 30.28 -2.79
CA MET A 142 -27.25 31.58 -2.92
C MET A 142 -28.01 32.46 -3.93
N PRO A 143 -29.03 33.21 -3.51
CA PRO A 143 -29.90 33.97 -4.41
C PRO A 143 -29.16 35.12 -5.12
N PRO A 144 -29.68 35.59 -6.27
CA PRO A 144 -30.83 35.07 -7.01
C PRO A 144 -30.48 33.86 -7.89
N GLY A 145 -31.49 33.20 -8.45
CA GLY A 145 -31.33 32.12 -9.44
C GLY A 145 -31.50 30.69 -8.94
N ASN A 146 -31.98 30.52 -7.71
CA ASN A 146 -32.16 29.20 -7.10
C ASN A 146 -33.20 28.34 -7.85
N GLU A 147 -34.28 28.92 -8.38
CA GLU A 147 -35.30 28.16 -9.09
C GLU A 147 -34.76 27.58 -10.41
N GLU A 148 -33.98 28.38 -11.13
CA GLU A 148 -33.29 28.01 -12.37
C GLU A 148 -32.22 26.94 -12.13
N LEU A 149 -31.42 27.09 -11.06
CA LEU A 149 -30.44 26.07 -10.67
C LEU A 149 -31.13 24.75 -10.30
N GLN A 150 -32.21 24.80 -9.52
CA GLN A 150 -32.98 23.62 -9.16
C GLN A 150 -33.70 22.99 -10.36
N ALA A 151 -34.11 23.78 -11.36
CA ALA A 151 -34.67 23.25 -12.60
C ALA A 151 -33.64 22.40 -13.36
N ILE A 152 -32.40 22.88 -13.49
CA ILE A 152 -31.27 22.12 -14.06
C ILE A 152 -31.00 20.85 -13.23
N GLN A 153 -30.95 20.96 -11.89
CA GLN A 153 -30.74 19.80 -11.01
C GLN A 153 -31.83 18.72 -11.12
N ARG A 154 -33.07 19.09 -11.45
CA ARG A 154 -34.15 18.13 -11.71
C ARG A 154 -34.12 17.56 -13.14
N ALA A 155 -33.77 18.38 -14.13
CA ALA A 155 -33.85 18.02 -15.55
C ALA A 155 -32.76 17.03 -15.99
N HIS A 156 -31.59 17.01 -15.33
CA HIS A 156 -30.44 16.22 -15.75
C HIS A 156 -30.18 15.03 -14.81
N ASP A 157 -30.49 13.82 -15.30
CA ASP A 157 -30.27 12.54 -14.59
C ASP A 157 -28.77 12.16 -14.51
N ASN A 158 -27.94 12.77 -15.36
CA ASN A 158 -26.49 12.60 -15.41
C ASN A 158 -25.69 13.69 -14.67
N LEU A 159 -26.37 14.54 -13.89
CA LEU A 159 -25.75 15.47 -12.95
C LEU A 159 -25.48 14.77 -11.62
N TYR A 160 -24.25 14.86 -11.14
CA TYR A 160 -23.82 14.41 -9.81
C TYR A 160 -23.26 15.61 -9.02
N TRP A 161 -23.54 15.67 -7.73
CA TRP A 161 -23.18 16.82 -6.89
C TRP A 161 -22.58 16.37 -5.57
N VAL A 162 -21.49 17.03 -5.16
CA VAL A 162 -20.75 16.61 -3.97
C VAL A 162 -21.46 16.91 -2.66
N PHE A 163 -21.23 16.05 -1.69
CA PHE A 163 -21.49 16.28 -0.26
C PHE A 163 -20.26 15.85 0.55
N LYS A 164 -20.16 16.38 1.78
CA LYS A 164 -19.13 15.98 2.74
C LYS A 164 -19.76 15.10 3.81
N LEU A 165 -19.17 13.91 4.02
CA LEU A 165 -19.62 13.02 5.08
C LEU A 165 -19.21 13.59 6.45
N PRO A 166 -20.04 13.43 7.49
CA PRO A 166 -19.64 13.77 8.86
C PRO A 166 -18.47 12.87 9.31
N ASP A 167 -17.51 13.45 10.03
CA ASP A 167 -16.31 12.77 10.51
C ASP A 167 -15.93 13.23 11.94
N ALA A 168 -14.78 12.77 12.44
CA ALA A 168 -14.27 13.10 13.77
C ALA A 168 -13.87 14.58 13.88
N GLY A 169 -14.85 15.44 14.17
CA GLY A 169 -14.67 16.89 14.31
C GLY A 169 -15.39 17.72 13.24
N ASN A 170 -15.99 17.08 12.22
CA ASN A 170 -16.78 17.74 11.19
C ASN A 170 -18.22 17.23 11.17
N ILE A 171 -19.20 18.14 11.16
CA ILE A 171 -20.63 17.80 11.11
C ILE A 171 -21.12 17.35 9.72
N GLY A 172 -20.23 17.37 8.72
CA GLY A 172 -20.56 17.12 7.32
C GLY A 172 -21.16 18.34 6.63
N ILE A 173 -21.32 18.26 5.31
CA ILE A 173 -22.06 19.25 4.52
C ILE A 173 -23.00 18.48 3.59
N PRO A 174 -24.33 18.60 3.76
CA PRO A 174 -25.27 17.82 2.96
C PRO A 174 -25.30 18.31 1.50
N PRO A 175 -25.75 17.46 0.55
CA PRO A 175 -25.92 17.87 -0.84
C PRO A 175 -27.05 18.90 -0.99
N PRO A 176 -27.16 19.55 -2.17
CA PRO A 176 -28.29 20.39 -2.52
C PRO A 176 -29.62 19.70 -2.18
N PRO A 177 -30.59 20.39 -1.54
CA PRO A 177 -31.82 19.76 -1.07
C PRO A 177 -32.62 18.98 -2.13
N VAL A 178 -32.51 19.39 -3.40
CA VAL A 178 -33.17 18.76 -4.56
C VAL A 178 -32.53 17.44 -5.00
N LEU A 179 -31.29 17.16 -4.57
CA LEU A 179 -30.54 15.95 -4.95
C LEU A 179 -30.50 14.88 -3.84
N ARG A 180 -30.95 15.20 -2.62
CA ARG A 180 -30.99 14.27 -1.48
C ARG A 180 -31.84 13.03 -1.77
N ASP A 181 -31.31 11.87 -1.41
CA ASP A 181 -31.86 10.52 -1.63
C ASP A 181 -32.20 10.22 -3.11
N THR A 182 -31.61 10.96 -4.07
CA THR A 182 -31.78 10.67 -5.50
C THR A 182 -30.71 9.75 -6.07
N GLY A 183 -29.67 9.42 -5.28
CA GLY A 183 -28.52 8.62 -5.72
C GLY A 183 -27.57 9.40 -6.64
N ARG A 184 -27.70 10.74 -6.67
CA ARG A 184 -26.87 11.68 -7.43
C ARG A 184 -26.01 12.56 -6.52
N GLU A 185 -26.24 12.50 -5.21
CA GLU A 185 -25.27 12.94 -4.23
C GLU A 185 -24.04 12.01 -4.23
N VAL A 186 -22.84 12.59 -4.22
CA VAL A 186 -21.58 11.84 -4.32
C VAL A 186 -20.55 12.38 -3.34
N LEU A 187 -19.63 11.53 -2.88
CA LEU A 187 -18.62 11.91 -1.91
C LEU A 187 -17.44 12.64 -2.58
N ALA A 188 -16.95 13.72 -1.96
CA ALA A 188 -15.72 14.44 -2.33
C ALA A 188 -14.60 14.37 -1.29
N ASP A 189 -14.84 13.66 -0.18
CA ASP A 189 -13.81 13.43 0.83
C ASP A 189 -12.65 12.58 0.26
N HIS A 190 -11.45 12.91 0.72
CA HIS A 190 -10.19 12.30 0.32
C HIS A 190 -9.29 12.07 1.54
N VAL A 191 -8.34 11.15 1.42
CA VAL A 191 -7.37 10.87 2.48
C VAL A 191 -6.08 11.61 2.15
N THR A 192 -5.76 12.60 2.99
CA THR A 192 -4.53 13.39 2.88
C THR A 192 -3.46 12.81 3.78
N ASP A 193 -2.30 12.51 3.21
CA ASP A 193 -1.16 12.00 3.97
C ASP A 193 -0.43 13.13 4.72
N ALA A 194 0.50 12.75 5.59
CA ALA A 194 1.40 13.70 6.25
C ALA A 194 2.10 14.61 5.22
N GLY A 195 2.16 15.91 5.53
CA GLY A 195 2.66 16.95 4.62
C GLY A 195 1.64 17.51 3.64
N GLY A 196 0.36 17.09 3.70
CA GLY A 196 -0.71 17.67 2.88
C GLY A 196 -0.81 17.08 1.46
N VAL A 197 -0.13 15.97 1.19
CA VAL A 197 -0.08 15.34 -0.15
C VAL A 197 -1.18 14.27 -0.24
N MET A 198 -1.96 14.31 -1.32
CA MET A 198 -3.02 13.34 -1.60
C MET A 198 -2.49 12.25 -2.54
N ARG A 199 -2.15 11.07 -2.00
CA ARG A 199 -1.72 9.89 -2.78
C ARG A 199 -2.82 8.84 -2.94
N ARG A 200 -3.85 8.91 -2.11
CA ARG A 200 -4.95 7.93 -2.02
C ARG A 200 -6.27 8.60 -2.35
N ALA A 201 -6.97 8.07 -3.35
CA ALA A 201 -8.35 8.43 -3.65
C ALA A 201 -9.31 7.42 -3.02
N LEU A 202 -10.37 7.89 -2.37
CA LEU A 202 -11.46 7.02 -1.95
C LEU A 202 -12.27 6.57 -3.17
N LEU A 203 -12.69 5.31 -3.19
CA LEU A 203 -13.66 4.78 -4.17
C LEU A 203 -15.05 4.65 -3.54
N LEU A 204 -15.07 4.17 -2.30
CA LEU A 204 -16.21 4.03 -1.43
C LEU A 204 -15.82 4.53 -0.03
N ALA A 205 -16.78 5.08 0.71
CA ALA A 205 -16.66 5.30 2.15
C ALA A 205 -17.86 4.71 2.88
N ALA A 206 -17.61 4.00 3.98
CA ALA A 206 -18.64 3.49 4.85
C ALA A 206 -19.10 4.58 5.83
N ASP A 207 -20.40 4.83 5.87
CA ASP A 207 -21.06 5.62 6.91
C ASP A 207 -21.64 4.65 7.95
N GLU A 208 -20.84 4.34 8.98
CA GLU A 208 -21.22 3.46 10.10
C GLU A 208 -22.48 3.94 10.83
N ARG A 209 -22.83 5.23 10.71
CA ARG A 209 -24.00 5.85 11.33
C ARG A 209 -25.29 5.54 10.58
N THR A 210 -25.23 5.20 9.29
CA THR A 210 -26.39 4.86 8.45
C THR A 210 -26.32 3.48 7.79
N ASP A 211 -25.22 2.74 8.00
CA ASP A 211 -24.90 1.47 7.34
C ASP A 211 -24.92 1.58 5.80
N ARG A 212 -24.50 2.74 5.26
CA ARG A 212 -24.46 3.02 3.82
C ARG A 212 -23.01 3.15 3.33
N ASN A 213 -22.75 2.55 2.16
CA ASN A 213 -21.50 2.77 1.43
C ASN A 213 -21.68 3.83 0.34
N TRP A 214 -21.11 5.01 0.55
CA TRP A 214 -21.16 6.14 -0.36
C TRP A 214 -20.08 6.04 -1.44
N ARG A 215 -20.45 6.30 -2.70
CA ARG A 215 -19.50 6.38 -3.83
C ARG A 215 -18.87 7.76 -3.90
N THR A 216 -17.59 7.82 -4.21
CA THR A 216 -16.97 9.10 -4.60
C THR A 216 -17.40 9.55 -5.98
N MET A 217 -17.31 10.86 -6.23
CA MET A 217 -17.65 11.47 -7.52
C MET A 217 -16.95 10.76 -8.69
N GLY A 218 -15.66 10.44 -8.56
CA GLY A 218 -14.90 9.72 -9.59
C GLY A 218 -15.51 8.36 -9.96
N VAL A 219 -15.93 7.58 -8.96
CA VAL A 219 -16.61 6.29 -9.19
C VAL A 219 -17.96 6.50 -9.87
N SER A 220 -18.81 7.39 -9.36
CA SER A 220 -20.15 7.60 -9.93
C SER A 220 -20.11 8.11 -11.38
N LEU A 221 -19.17 9.01 -11.70
CA LEU A 221 -18.96 9.47 -13.08
C LEU A 221 -18.45 8.35 -13.98
N ALA A 222 -17.54 7.50 -13.50
CA ALA A 222 -17.05 6.36 -14.25
C ALA A 222 -18.12 5.27 -14.45
N GLU A 223 -18.97 5.01 -13.45
CA GLU A 223 -20.13 4.10 -13.58
C GLU A 223 -21.12 4.63 -14.63
N ARG A 224 -21.42 5.93 -14.64
CA ARG A 224 -22.29 6.55 -15.66
C ARG A 224 -21.66 6.50 -17.06
N TYR A 225 -20.38 6.86 -17.17
CA TYR A 225 -19.68 6.91 -18.45
C TYR A 225 -19.52 5.53 -19.10
N THR A 226 -19.21 4.50 -18.31
CA THR A 226 -18.97 3.13 -18.81
C THR A 226 -20.22 2.26 -18.87
N GLY A 227 -21.28 2.61 -18.15
CA GLY A 227 -22.46 1.76 -17.96
C GLY A 227 -22.23 0.55 -17.05
N HIS A 228 -21.04 0.42 -16.44
CA HIS A 228 -20.69 -0.67 -15.53
C HIS A 228 -20.65 -0.16 -14.09
N ARG A 229 -21.29 -0.88 -13.17
CA ARG A 229 -21.18 -0.56 -11.73
C ARG A 229 -19.90 -1.15 -11.15
N LEU A 230 -19.32 -0.44 -10.17
CA LEU A 230 -18.27 -0.94 -9.30
C LEU A 230 -18.84 -2.12 -8.49
N ARG A 231 -18.14 -3.25 -8.51
CA ARG A 231 -18.55 -4.48 -7.83
C ARG A 231 -17.38 -5.07 -7.02
N PRO A 232 -17.61 -5.52 -5.79
CA PRO A 232 -16.62 -6.34 -5.10
C PRO A 232 -16.48 -7.70 -5.79
N MET A 233 -15.25 -8.17 -5.84
CA MET A 233 -14.81 -9.54 -6.07
C MET A 233 -13.94 -9.95 -4.88
N ASP A 234 -13.54 -11.23 -4.78
CA ASP A 234 -12.89 -11.79 -3.59
C ASP A 234 -11.77 -10.93 -2.99
N ASN A 235 -10.80 -10.48 -3.83
CA ASN A 235 -9.69 -9.61 -3.44
C ASN A 235 -9.61 -8.30 -4.27
N ASP A 236 -10.54 -8.07 -5.20
CA ASP A 236 -10.52 -6.93 -6.13
C ASP A 236 -11.84 -6.15 -6.09
N LEU A 237 -11.80 -4.87 -6.48
CA LEU A 237 -12.95 -4.14 -6.99
C LEU A 237 -12.92 -4.15 -8.52
N ALA A 238 -14.01 -4.54 -9.17
CA ALA A 238 -14.13 -4.56 -10.62
C ALA A 238 -15.00 -3.41 -11.14
N LEU A 239 -14.53 -2.74 -12.20
CA LEU A 239 -15.28 -1.72 -12.94
C LEU A 239 -15.16 -2.01 -14.44
N GLY A 240 -16.18 -2.64 -15.01
CA GLY A 240 -16.14 -3.16 -16.38
C GLY A 240 -15.09 -4.27 -16.50
N GLN A 241 -14.07 -4.05 -17.35
CA GLN A 241 -12.90 -4.94 -17.45
C GLN A 241 -11.74 -4.54 -16.53
N GLY A 242 -11.80 -3.34 -15.93
CA GLY A 242 -10.77 -2.88 -14.98
C GLY A 242 -10.88 -3.63 -13.66
N ARG A 243 -9.74 -4.03 -13.10
CA ARG A 243 -9.60 -4.65 -11.78
C ARG A 243 -8.71 -3.75 -10.92
N ILE A 244 -9.18 -3.44 -9.73
CA ILE A 244 -8.51 -2.60 -8.75
C ILE A 244 -8.27 -3.48 -7.53
N PRO A 245 -7.04 -3.89 -7.21
CA PRO A 245 -6.78 -4.72 -6.04
C PRO A 245 -7.17 -3.96 -4.77
N LEU A 246 -7.74 -4.65 -3.79
CA LEU A 246 -7.98 -4.08 -2.48
C LEU A 246 -6.65 -3.83 -1.77
N VAL A 247 -6.55 -2.72 -1.03
CA VAL A 247 -5.40 -2.43 -0.17
C VAL A 247 -5.66 -3.09 1.19
N ASP A 248 -5.14 -4.30 1.36
CA ASP A 248 -5.38 -5.19 2.49
C ASP A 248 -4.25 -5.18 3.53
N GLN A 249 -3.04 -4.72 3.16
CA GLN A 249 -1.88 -4.66 4.05
C GLN A 249 -1.17 -3.29 3.99
N PRO A 250 -0.84 -2.67 5.15
CA PRO A 250 0.07 -1.54 5.19
C PRO A 250 1.49 -2.01 4.86
N TYR A 251 1.99 -1.63 3.68
CA TYR A 251 3.35 -1.96 3.25
C TYR A 251 4.37 -1.01 3.90
N GLY A 252 4.58 -1.19 5.21
CA GLY A 252 5.40 -0.32 6.06
C GLY A 252 4.52 0.43 7.07
N PRO A 253 5.07 1.42 7.81
CA PRO A 253 4.33 2.16 8.84
C PRO A 253 3.42 3.27 8.26
N TYR A 254 2.74 3.03 7.14
CA TYR A 254 1.95 4.02 6.36
C TYR A 254 0.52 3.55 6.05
#